data_AF-A0A9Q6IBK3-F1
#
_entry.id   AF-A0A9Q6IBK3-F1
#
_cell.length_a   1.000
_cell.length_b   1.000
_cell.length_c   1.000
_cell.angle_alpha   90.00
_cell.angle_beta   90.00
_cell.angle_gamma   90.00
#
_symmetry.space_group_name_H-M   'P 1'
#
loop_
_entity.id
_entity.type
_entity.pdbx_description
1 polymer ?
#
loop_
_entity_poly.entity_id
_entity_poly.type
_entity_poly.pdbx_seq_one_letter_code
_entity_poly.pdbx_strand_id
1 'polypeptide(L)'
;MRRSYLLHGLYSLALTLLGGLAVYLALQYEFRRKGEGEPELIMAFAYMAWYWALPALALPALGCGLLGLRGPEPVTRPWRWSLAASYVPLLGLALFCVLVAAEALLENRVFIPVLLISLGLSVYLWRGFPSAAVKPLARA
;
A
#
# COMPACT_ATOMS: atom_id res chain seq x y z
N MET A 1 -19.43 -7.57 8.77
CA MET A 1 -18.67 -6.40 8.27
C MET A 1 -17.27 -6.26 8.88
N ARG A 2 -17.10 -6.25 10.21
CA ARG A 2 -15.78 -6.13 10.88
C ARG A 2 -14.71 -7.11 10.38
N ARG A 3 -15.05 -8.40 10.26
CA ARG A 3 -14.15 -9.43 9.70
C ARG A 3 -13.64 -9.08 8.30
N SER A 4 -14.46 -8.47 7.46
CA SER A 4 -14.06 -8.03 6.11
C SER A 4 -13.00 -6.92 6.17
N TYR A 5 -13.18 -5.92 7.05
CA TYR A 5 -12.20 -4.85 7.24
C TYR A 5 -10.89 -5.32 7.84
N LEU A 6 -10.93 -6.26 8.80
CA LEU A 6 -9.71 -6.85 9.37
C LEU A 6 -8.95 -7.69 8.34
N LEU A 7 -9.66 -8.51 7.55
CA LEU A 7 -9.06 -9.24 6.44
C LEU A 7 -8.48 -8.29 5.38
N HIS A 8 -9.18 -7.19 5.09
CA HIS A 8 -8.70 -6.16 4.18
C HIS A 8 -7.39 -5.56 4.66
N GLY A 9 -7.30 -5.19 5.94
CA GLY A 9 -6.06 -4.70 6.55
C GLY A 9 -4.92 -5.70 6.50
N LEU A 10 -5.19 -6.97 6.83
CA LEU A 10 -4.19 -8.04 6.76
C LEU A 10 -3.68 -8.25 5.33
N TYR A 11 -4.57 -8.29 4.34
CA TYR A 11 -4.18 -8.44 2.94
C TYR A 11 -3.42 -7.22 2.42
N SER A 12 -3.82 -6.01 2.81
CA SER A 12 -3.08 -4.78 2.48
C SER A 12 -1.66 -4.81 3.04
N LEU A 13 -1.49 -5.22 4.30
CA LEU A 13 -0.16 -5.35 4.93
C LEU A 13 0.68 -6.45 4.24
N ALA A 14 0.09 -7.61 4.00
CA ALA A 14 0.78 -8.72 3.34
C ALA A 14 1.23 -8.35 1.92
N LEU A 15 0.37 -7.71 1.12
CA LEU A 15 0.71 -7.22 -0.21
C LEU A 15 1.78 -6.13 -0.18
N THR A 16 1.78 -5.28 0.85
CA THR A 16 2.81 -4.25 1.03
C THR A 16 4.17 -4.87 1.32
N LEU A 17 4.22 -5.86 2.22
CA LEU A 17 5.46 -6.59 2.52
C LEU A 17 5.98 -7.33 1.28
N LEU A 18 5.08 -7.96 0.52
CA LEU A 18 5.43 -8.63 -0.73
C LEU A 18 5.98 -7.62 -1.76
N GLY A 19 5.37 -6.45 -1.88
CA GLY A 19 5.86 -5.36 -2.75
C GLY A 19 7.23 -4.85 -2.31
N GLY A 20 7.43 -4.62 -1.02
CA GLY A 20 8.73 -4.22 -0.48
C GLY A 20 9.83 -5.26 -0.72
N LEU A 21 9.51 -6.55 -0.58
CA LEU A 21 10.43 -7.64 -0.90
C LEU A 21 10.77 -7.67 -2.40
N ALA A 22 9.78 -7.48 -3.28
CA ALA A 22 10.00 -7.42 -4.72
C ALA A 22 10.93 -6.25 -5.09
N VAL A 23 10.71 -5.07 -4.52
CA VAL A 23 11.58 -3.89 -4.70
C VAL A 23 12.99 -4.20 -4.24
N TYR A 24 13.15 -4.76 -3.04
CA TYR A 24 14.47 -5.11 -2.50
C TYR A 24 15.22 -6.08 -3.41
N LEU A 25 14.56 -7.14 -3.89
CA LEU A 25 15.19 -8.11 -4.79
C LEU A 25 15.54 -7.50 -6.15
N ALA A 26 14.70 -6.62 -6.69
CA ALA A 26 14.97 -5.92 -7.94
C ALA A 26 16.20 -5.02 -7.82
N LEU A 27 16.30 -4.24 -6.75
CA LEU A 27 17.45 -3.38 -6.48
C LEU A 27 18.73 -4.19 -6.23
N GLN A 28 18.65 -5.30 -5.49
CA GLN A 28 19.79 -6.19 -5.27
C GLN A 28 20.30 -6.80 -6.59
N TYR A 29 19.39 -7.21 -7.47
CA TYR A 29 19.77 -7.72 -8.78
C TYR A 29 20.43 -6.64 -9.65
N GLU A 30 19.85 -5.44 -9.66
CA GLU A 30 20.36 -4.30 -10.42
C GLU A 30 21.75 -3.86 -9.94
N PHE A 31 21.96 -3.82 -8.63
CA PHE A 31 23.26 -3.54 -8.02
C PHE A 31 24.33 -4.55 -8.45
N ARG A 32 23.99 -5.86 -8.48
CA ARG A 32 24.91 -6.89 -8.97
C ARG A 32 25.18 -6.80 -10.47
N ARG A 33 24.22 -6.32 -11.27
CA ARG A 33 24.34 -6.22 -12.74
C ARG A 33 25.19 -5.02 -13.17
N LYS A 34 24.98 -3.84 -12.60
CA LYS A 34 25.68 -2.60 -12.98
C LYS A 34 26.85 -2.25 -12.05
N GLY A 35 27.07 -2.97 -10.94
CA GLY A 35 28.14 -2.72 -9.95
C GLY A 35 27.81 -1.58 -8.99
N GLU A 36 27.16 -0.54 -9.53
CA GLU A 36 26.37 0.45 -8.83
C GLU A 36 24.98 0.36 -9.47
N GLY A 37 23.97 -0.13 -8.75
CA GLY A 37 22.60 -0.05 -9.28
C GLY A 37 22.27 1.41 -9.57
N GLU A 38 21.36 1.70 -10.51
CA GLU A 38 21.14 3.08 -10.93
C GLU A 38 20.95 3.98 -9.70
N PRO A 39 21.85 4.95 -9.46
CA PRO A 39 21.86 5.69 -8.21
C PRO A 39 20.54 6.42 -8.00
N GLU A 40 19.87 6.77 -9.09
CA GLU A 40 18.55 7.41 -9.11
C GLU A 40 17.44 6.49 -8.60
N LEU A 41 17.34 5.24 -9.07
CA LEU A 41 16.33 4.27 -8.61
C LEU A 41 16.54 3.89 -7.14
N ILE A 42 17.80 3.62 -6.74
CA ILE A 42 18.14 3.32 -5.36
C ILE A 42 17.80 4.51 -4.45
N MET A 43 18.16 5.73 -4.86
CA MET A 43 17.87 6.95 -4.10
C MET A 43 16.37 7.23 -4.01
N ALA A 44 15.61 7.02 -5.09
CA ALA A 44 14.17 7.20 -5.12
C ALA A 44 13.45 6.25 -4.14
N PHE A 45 13.77 4.96 -4.17
CA PHE A 45 13.22 3.99 -3.24
C PHE A 45 13.71 4.20 -1.80
N ALA A 46 14.99 4.56 -1.60
CA ALA A 46 15.53 4.85 -0.27
C ALA A 46 14.89 6.08 0.37
N TYR A 47 14.72 7.16 -0.40
CA TYR A 47 14.03 8.37 0.04
C TYR A 47 12.58 8.08 0.42
N MET A 48 11.85 7.34 -0.41
CA MET A 48 10.48 6.96 -0.07
C MET A 48 10.40 5.98 1.10
N ALA A 49 11.34 5.05 1.23
CA ALA A 49 11.41 4.18 2.40
C ALA A 49 11.62 5.00 3.69
N TRP A 50 12.49 6.01 3.64
CA TRP A 50 12.81 6.84 4.80
C TRP A 50 11.64 7.71 5.27
N TYR A 51 10.96 8.38 4.34
CA TYR A 51 9.93 9.36 4.67
C TYR A 51 8.51 8.79 4.66
N TRP A 52 8.22 7.81 3.81
CA TRP A 52 6.86 7.38 3.50
C TRP A 52 6.52 5.96 3.94
N ALA A 53 7.49 5.03 4.03
CA ALA A 53 7.18 3.66 4.43
C ALA A 53 6.65 3.55 5.86
N LEU A 54 7.22 4.31 6.81
CA LEU A 54 6.76 4.34 8.19
C LEU A 54 5.29 4.80 8.31
N PRO A 55 4.89 5.98 7.82
CA PRO A 55 3.49 6.38 7.88
C PRO A 55 2.57 5.47 7.05
N ALA A 56 3.02 4.97 5.90
CA ALA A 56 2.25 4.04 5.06
C ALA A 56 1.96 2.70 5.73
N LEU A 57 2.81 2.23 6.64
CA LEU A 57 2.60 0.99 7.39
C LEU A 57 1.91 1.24 8.74
N ALA A 58 2.35 2.28 9.46
CA ALA A 58 1.87 2.57 10.80
C ALA A 58 0.39 2.97 10.82
N LEU A 59 -0.05 3.81 9.87
CA LEU A 59 -1.43 4.31 9.88
C LEU A 59 -2.46 3.20 9.62
N PRO A 60 -2.31 2.33 8.60
CA PRO A 60 -3.17 1.16 8.43
C PRO A 60 -3.12 0.18 9.59
N ALA A 61 -1.92 -0.08 10.14
CA ALA A 61 -1.75 -0.99 11.27
C ALA A 61 -2.47 -0.48 12.52
N LEU A 62 -2.34 0.82 12.84
CA LEU A 62 -3.05 1.47 13.93
C LEU A 62 -4.56 1.45 13.69
N GLY A 63 -5.02 1.78 12.49
CA GLY A 63 -6.44 1.73 12.13
C GLY A 63 -7.04 0.33 12.31
N CYS A 64 -6.31 -0.71 11.89
CA CYS A 64 -6.71 -2.10 12.06
C CYS A 64 -6.67 -2.56 13.53
N GLY A 65 -5.63 -2.15 14.27
CA GLY A 65 -5.48 -2.46 15.70
C GLY A 65 -6.60 -1.87 16.52
N LEU A 66 -6.91 -0.59 16.32
CA LEU A 66 -8.04 0.10 16.97
C LEU A 66 -9.39 -0.55 16.62
N LEU A 67 -9.59 -0.99 15.37
CA LEU A 67 -10.78 -1.76 14.97
C LEU A 67 -10.83 -3.15 15.63
N GLY A 68 -9.67 -3.76 15.89
CA GLY A 68 -9.50 -4.98 16.67
C GLY A 68 -9.95 -4.79 18.12
N LEU A 69 -9.64 -3.65 18.74
CA LEU A 69 -9.96 -3.35 20.14
C LEU A 69 -11.42 -2.93 20.36
N ARG A 70 -12.10 -2.38 19.35
CA ARG A 70 -13.45 -1.79 19.44
C ARG A 70 -14.61 -2.78 19.74
N GLY A 71 -14.35 -4.07 19.98
CA GLY A 71 -15.41 -5.04 20.29
C GLY A 71 -16.39 -5.30 19.12
N PRO A 72 -17.56 -5.92 19.37
CA PRO A 72 -18.48 -6.38 18.32
C PRO A 72 -19.34 -5.28 17.67
N GLU A 73 -19.17 -4.01 18.05
CA GLU A 73 -20.00 -2.91 17.59
C GLU A 73 -19.95 -2.69 16.06
N PRO A 74 -21.06 -2.23 15.46
CA PRO A 74 -21.11 -1.93 14.03
C PRO A 74 -20.18 -0.76 13.66
N VAL A 75 -19.47 -0.92 12.53
CA VAL A 75 -18.54 0.10 12.00
C VAL A 75 -19.32 1.28 11.44
N THR A 76 -19.23 2.42 12.13
CA THR A 76 -19.91 3.67 11.77
C THR A 76 -19.31 4.31 10.51
N ARG A 77 -20.05 5.22 9.87
CA ARG A 77 -19.59 5.98 8.69
C ARG A 77 -18.27 6.74 8.91
N PRO A 78 -18.06 7.51 10.00
CA PRO A 78 -16.78 8.18 10.23
C PRO A 78 -15.63 7.18 10.34
N TRP A 79 -15.85 6.03 10.97
CA TRP A 79 -14.85 4.96 11.04
C TRP A 79 -14.40 4.44 9.68
N ARG A 80 -15.34 4.26 8.74
CA ARG A 80 -15.02 3.82 7.38
C ARG A 80 -14.17 4.85 6.63
N TRP A 81 -14.48 6.14 6.79
CA TRP A 81 -13.69 7.21 6.19
C TRP A 81 -12.32 7.38 6.86
N SER A 82 -12.23 7.26 8.18
CA SER A 82 -10.96 7.27 8.90
C SER A 82 -10.06 6.09 8.51
N LEU A 83 -10.62 4.89 8.37
CA LEU A 83 -9.89 3.73 7.86
C LEU A 83 -9.41 3.96 6.43
N ALA A 84 -10.28 4.44 5.54
CA ALA A 84 -9.90 4.75 4.17
C ALA A 84 -8.77 5.80 4.09
N ALA A 85 -8.87 6.87 4.90
CA ALA A 85 -7.84 7.89 5.02
C ALA A 85 -6.50 7.32 5.50
N SER A 86 -6.51 6.34 6.42
CA SER A 86 -5.28 5.69 6.88
C SER A 86 -4.54 4.91 5.78
N TYR A 87 -5.24 4.48 4.72
CA TYR A 87 -4.63 3.80 3.57
C TYR A 87 -4.11 4.78 2.50
N VAL A 88 -4.38 6.08 2.58
CA VAL A 88 -3.96 7.05 1.56
C VAL A 88 -2.43 7.10 1.39
N PRO A 89 -1.62 7.15 2.46
CA PRO A 89 -0.16 7.14 2.30
C PRO A 89 0.34 5.83 1.69
N LEU A 90 -0.32 4.71 2.01
CA LEU A 90 0.01 3.41 1.43
C LEU A 90 -0.36 3.31 -0.06
N LEU A 91 -1.50 3.87 -0.45
CA LEU A 91 -1.89 3.98 -1.84
C LEU A 91 -0.91 4.86 -2.62
N GLY A 92 -0.50 6.00 -2.05
CA GLY A 92 0.51 6.87 -2.63
C GLY A 92 1.84 6.15 -2.85
N LEU A 93 2.30 5.39 -1.85
CA LEU A 93 3.52 4.57 -1.94
C LEU A 93 3.38 3.50 -3.04
N ALA A 94 2.25 2.80 -3.10
CA ALA A 94 2.01 1.77 -4.11
C ALA A 94 2.02 2.35 -5.53
N LEU A 95 1.37 3.50 -5.75
CA LEU A 95 1.36 4.19 -7.05
C LEU A 95 2.75 4.70 -7.43
N PHE A 96 3.51 5.23 -6.47
CA PHE A 96 4.90 5.62 -6.69
C PHE A 96 5.75 4.44 -7.17
N CYS A 97 5.64 3.29 -6.49
CA CYS A 97 6.34 2.08 -6.90
C CYS A 97 5.94 1.63 -8.32
N VAL A 98 4.67 1.80 -8.72
CA VAL A 98 4.23 1.51 -10.10
C VAL A 98 4.95 2.42 -11.10
N LEU A 99 5.01 3.73 -10.84
CA LEU A 99 5.65 4.69 -11.74
C LEU A 99 7.15 4.36 -11.92
N VAL A 100 7.86 4.19 -10.80
CA VAL A 100 9.30 3.89 -10.82
C VAL A 100 9.57 2.53 -11.47
N ALA A 101 8.76 1.51 -11.16
CA ALA A 101 8.92 0.20 -11.78
C ALA A 101 8.59 0.22 -13.28
N ALA A 102 7.63 1.04 -13.73
CA ALA A 102 7.30 1.18 -15.15
C ALA A 102 8.45 1.79 -15.94
N GLU A 103 9.10 2.80 -15.37
CA GLU A 103 10.30 3.41 -15.94
C GLU A 103 11.47 2.41 -15.99
N ALA A 104 11.79 1.78 -14.86
CA ALA A 104 12.88 0.80 -14.77
C ALA A 104 12.66 -0.44 -15.67
N LEU A 105 11.42 -0.77 -16.00
CA LEU A 105 11.07 -1.91 -16.87
C LEU A 105 11.54 -1.71 -18.32
N LEU A 106 11.73 -0.46 -18.77
CA LEU A 106 12.31 -0.17 -20.09
C LEU A 106 13.74 -0.72 -20.20
N GLU A 107 14.47 -0.77 -19.09
CA GLU A 107 15.86 -1.22 -19.05
C GLU A 107 16.03 -2.64 -18.48
N ASN A 108 15.11 -3.05 -17.61
CA ASN A 108 15.23 -4.29 -16.87
C ASN A 108 13.87 -4.94 -16.53
N ARG A 109 13.60 -6.08 -17.17
CA ARG A 109 12.37 -6.87 -16.95
C ARG A 109 12.23 -7.45 -15.54
N VAL A 110 13.29 -7.44 -14.72
CA VAL A 110 13.22 -7.88 -13.33
C VAL A 110 12.28 -7.03 -12.48
N PHE A 111 11.90 -5.83 -12.94
CA PHE A 111 10.90 -4.98 -12.28
C PHE A 111 9.43 -5.36 -12.57
N ILE A 112 9.16 -6.33 -13.48
CA ILE A 112 7.79 -6.80 -13.76
C ILE A 112 7.02 -7.21 -12.48
N PRO A 113 7.59 -8.00 -11.55
CA PRO A 113 6.89 -8.38 -10.33
C PRO A 113 6.57 -7.17 -9.44
N VAL A 114 7.48 -6.19 -9.35
CA VAL A 114 7.26 -4.95 -8.60
C VAL A 114 6.05 -4.21 -9.16
N LEU A 115 6.02 -4.01 -10.48
CA LEU A 115 4.91 -3.35 -11.17
C LEU A 115 3.58 -4.06 -10.89
N LEU A 116 3.53 -5.39 -11.07
CA LEU A 116 2.31 -6.17 -10.91
C LEU A 116 1.79 -6.15 -9.46
N ILE A 117 2.68 -6.33 -8.49
CA ILE A 117 2.31 -6.34 -7.06
C ILE A 117 1.84 -4.94 -6.64
N SER A 118 2.58 -3.89 -6.99
CA SER A 118 2.23 -2.51 -6.62
C SER A 118 0.96 -2.03 -7.31
N LEU A 119 0.72 -2.43 -8.57
CA LEU A 119 -0.53 -2.13 -9.27
C LEU A 119 -1.71 -2.88 -8.64
N GLY A 120 -1.52 -4.17 -8.34
CA GLY A 120 -2.51 -4.99 -7.65
C GLY A 120 -2.89 -4.42 -6.28
N LEU A 121 -1.89 -4.01 -5.49
CA LEU A 121 -2.09 -3.33 -4.21
C LEU A 121 -2.84 -2.02 -4.40
N SER A 122 -2.49 -1.20 -5.38
CA SER A 122 -3.16 0.08 -5.65
C SER A 122 -4.65 -0.12 -5.95
N VAL A 123 -4.98 -1.06 -6.85
CA VAL A 123 -6.37 -1.39 -7.18
C VAL A 123 -7.10 -1.98 -5.98
N TYR A 124 -6.43 -2.83 -5.20
CA TYR A 124 -7.00 -3.45 -4.01
C TYR A 124 -7.38 -2.40 -2.95
N LEU A 125 -6.46 -1.47 -2.66
CA LEU A 125 -6.71 -0.37 -1.74
C LEU A 125 -7.80 0.55 -2.25
N TRP A 126 -7.78 0.91 -3.54
CA TRP A 126 -8.80 1.76 -4.16
C TRP A 126 -10.22 1.19 -4.01
N ARG A 127 -10.38 -0.13 -4.15
CA ARG A 127 -11.67 -0.82 -3.95
C ARG A 127 -12.16 -0.80 -2.50
N GLY A 128 -11.26 -0.58 -1.53
CA GLY A 128 -11.59 -0.46 -0.11
C GLY A 128 -12.15 0.92 0.29
N PHE A 129 -12.03 1.94 -0.56
CA PHE A 129 -12.55 3.27 -0.26
C PHE A 129 -14.09 3.27 -0.30
N PRO A 130 -14.77 3.83 0.72
CA PRO A 130 -16.22 3.91 0.73
C PRO A 130 -16.70 4.74 -0.45
N SER A 131 -17.62 4.21 -1.26
CA SER A 131 -18.22 4.99 -2.34
C SER A 131 -18.98 6.19 -1.76
N ALA A 132 -18.82 7.36 -2.39
CA ALA A 132 -19.53 8.59 -1.98
C ALA A 132 -21.07 8.42 -1.98
N ALA A 133 -21.57 7.38 -2.66
CA ALA A 133 -22.98 7.05 -2.82
C ALA A 133 -23.67 6.37 -1.62
N VAL A 134 -22.99 6.17 -0.48
CA VAL A 134 -23.67 5.69 0.74
C VAL A 134 -24.58 6.81 1.27
N LYS A 135 -25.83 6.81 0.79
CA LYS A 135 -26.93 7.64 1.30
C LYS A 135 -26.97 7.55 2.83
N PRO A 136 -27.18 8.66 3.54
CA PRO A 136 -27.47 8.59 4.96
C PRO A 136 -28.70 7.69 5.12
N LEU A 137 -28.61 6.64 5.95
CA LEU A 137 -29.81 6.07 6.52
C LEU A 137 -30.49 7.23 7.25
N ALA A 138 -31.57 7.74 6.68
CA ALA A 138 -32.47 8.62 7.41
C ALA A 138 -32.83 7.88 8.69
N ARG A 139 -32.51 8.48 9.84
CA ARG A 139 -33.00 8.03 11.14
C ARG A 139 -34.52 8.07 11.06
N ALA A 140 -35.15 6.91 11.20
CA ALA A 140 -36.54 6.81 11.63
C ALA A 140 -36.60 6.97 13.15
#